data_AF-A0AA96UZU3-F1
#
_entry.id   AF-A0AA96UZU3-F1
#
_cell.length_a   1.000
_cell.length_b   1.000
_cell.length_c   1.000
_cell.angle_alpha   90.00
_cell.angle_beta   90.00
_cell.angle_gamma   90.00
#
_symmetry.space_group_name_H-M   'P 1'
#
loop_
_entity.id
_entity.type
_entity.pdbx_description
1 polymer ?
#
loop_
_entity_poly.entity_id
_entity_poly.type
_entity_poly.pdbx_seq_one_letter_code
_entity_poly.pdbx_strand_id
1 'polypeptide(L)'
;MNKPPVTLTLSDIVCLSEKRRMILLLLGKKGHTIDEFTQKMNMTAHSLAPQLKTLRDEELIVLKDGVYELTNIGHILVKNMYPLFETIETLEKDHRYWFSRNLSVIPGDLMERVREIGNYKLLEYDISEYMFDVPAEFSDNFKKSKYAMCLLSVYHPIYTEM
;
A
#
# COMPACT_ATOMS: atom_id res chain seq x y z
N MET A 1 -16.85 -10.45 38.81
CA MET A 1 -15.49 -10.59 38.24
C MET A 1 -15.31 -9.51 37.19
N ASN A 2 -14.55 -8.46 37.52
CA ASN A 2 -14.22 -7.41 36.55
C ASN A 2 -13.20 -7.97 35.56
N LYS A 3 -13.59 -8.09 34.28
CA LYS A 3 -12.67 -8.38 33.19
C LYS A 3 -11.63 -7.25 33.17
N PRO A 4 -10.32 -7.52 33.22
CA PRO A 4 -9.34 -6.45 33.11
C PRO A 4 -9.58 -5.71 31.78
N PRO A 5 -9.40 -4.37 31.73
CA PRO A 5 -9.52 -3.64 30.49
C PRO A 5 -8.53 -4.27 29.50
N VAL A 6 -9.03 -4.63 28.31
CA VAL A 6 -8.18 -5.16 27.25
C VAL A 6 -7.20 -4.07 26.88
N THR A 7 -5.96 -4.16 27.35
CA THR A 7 -4.86 -3.32 26.89
C THR A 7 -4.55 -3.72 25.46
N LEU A 8 -4.73 -2.79 24.53
CA LEU A 8 -4.40 -3.02 23.12
C LEU A 8 -2.91 -3.30 23.01
N THR A 9 -2.55 -4.32 22.24
CA THR A 9 -1.14 -4.60 21.94
C THR A 9 -0.61 -3.59 20.92
N LEU A 10 0.71 -3.45 20.80
CA LEU A 10 1.32 -2.60 19.76
C LEU A 10 0.85 -2.98 18.35
N SER A 11 0.69 -4.28 18.07
CA SER A 11 0.10 -4.74 16.81
C SER A 11 -1.36 -4.31 16.65
N ASP A 12 -2.16 -4.29 17.70
CA ASP A 12 -3.55 -3.81 17.62
C ASP A 12 -3.61 -2.30 17.37
N ILE A 13 -2.73 -1.54 18.03
CA ILE A 13 -2.62 -0.11 17.87
C ILE A 13 -2.30 0.21 16.41
N VAL A 14 -1.31 -0.44 15.81
CA VAL A 14 -0.89 -0.09 14.46
C VAL A 14 -1.72 -0.79 13.38
N CYS A 15 -2.03 -2.07 13.51
CA CYS A 15 -2.68 -2.83 12.45
C CYS A 15 -4.20 -2.65 12.39
N LEU A 16 -4.92 -2.39 13.48
CA LEU A 16 -6.40 -2.42 13.47
C LEU A 16 -7.07 -1.08 13.15
N SER A 17 -6.31 0.02 13.09
CA SER A 17 -6.84 1.35 12.73
C SER A 17 -6.20 1.87 11.46
N GLU A 18 -7.00 1.92 10.40
CA GLU A 18 -6.61 2.52 9.12
C GLU A 18 -6.09 3.96 9.28
N LYS A 19 -6.75 4.75 10.12
CA LYS A 19 -6.33 6.13 10.40
C LYS A 19 -4.93 6.18 11.00
N ARG A 20 -4.63 5.30 11.97
CA ARG A 20 -3.31 5.26 12.61
C ARG A 20 -2.23 4.75 11.66
N ARG A 21 -2.53 3.74 10.84
CA ARG A 21 -1.63 3.29 9.76
C ARG A 21 -1.27 4.45 8.84
N MET A 22 -2.28 5.14 8.32
CA MET A 22 -2.10 6.26 7.41
C MET A 22 -1.26 7.39 8.06
N ILE A 23 -1.46 7.68 9.36
CA ILE A 23 -0.68 8.69 10.09
C ILE A 23 0.79 8.29 10.14
N LEU A 24 1.06 7.05 10.57
CA LEU A 24 2.42 6.53 10.69
C LEU A 24 3.13 6.45 9.33
N LEU A 25 2.43 6.05 8.27
CA LEU A 25 2.94 6.02 6.90
C LEU A 25 3.32 7.42 6.39
N LEU A 26 2.48 8.43 6.64
CA LEU A 26 2.79 9.82 6.28
C LEU A 26 4.01 10.35 7.04
N LEU A 27 4.08 10.06 8.34
CA LEU A 27 5.21 10.47 9.18
C LEU A 27 6.52 9.77 8.84
N GLY A 28 6.46 8.58 8.22
CA GLY A 28 7.64 7.89 7.68
C GLY A 28 8.39 8.67 6.60
N LYS A 29 7.73 9.63 5.94
CA LYS A 29 8.33 10.48 4.89
C LYS A 29 8.88 11.79 5.44
N LYS A 30 8.08 12.49 6.27
CA LYS A 30 8.47 13.72 6.96
C LYS A 30 7.51 14.01 8.12
N GLY A 31 7.90 14.91 9.02
CA GLY A 31 7.01 15.45 10.04
C GLY A 31 5.82 16.20 9.45
N HIS A 32 4.71 16.24 10.20
CA HIS A 32 3.44 16.81 9.75
C HIS A 32 2.71 17.61 10.83
N THR A 33 2.12 18.75 10.46
CA THR A 33 1.19 19.48 11.34
C THR A 33 -0.20 18.85 11.32
N ILE A 34 -1.05 19.19 12.28
CA ILE A 34 -2.45 18.72 12.29
C ILE A 34 -3.21 19.16 11.03
N ASP A 35 -2.93 20.36 10.51
CA ASP A 35 -3.58 20.89 9.31
C ASP A 35 -3.11 20.16 8.04
N GLU A 36 -1.83 19.77 7.96
CA GLU A 36 -1.36 18.93 6.86
C GLU A 36 -2.03 17.53 6.89
N PHE A 37 -2.27 16.96 8.08
CA PHE A 37 -3.00 15.70 8.19
C PHE A 37 -4.46 15.81 7.78
N THR A 38 -5.18 16.84 8.25
CA THR A 38 -6.60 17.05 7.89
C THR A 38 -6.77 17.18 6.38
N GLN A 39 -5.86 17.92 5.73
CA GLN A 39 -5.85 18.09 4.28
C GLN A 39 -5.53 16.77 3.55
N LYS A 40 -4.45 16.07 3.93
CA LYS A 40 -4.01 14.84 3.23
C LYS A 40 -4.97 13.68 3.39
N MET A 41 -5.62 13.56 4.54
CA MET A 41 -6.51 12.45 4.84
C MET A 41 -7.98 12.77 4.59
N ASN A 42 -8.31 14.01 4.22
CA ASN A 42 -9.68 14.51 4.11
C ASN A 42 -10.50 14.25 5.40
N MET A 43 -9.92 14.58 6.56
CA MET A 43 -10.51 14.32 7.88
C MET A 43 -10.55 15.58 8.74
N THR A 44 -11.42 15.61 9.75
CA THR A 44 -11.47 16.72 10.71
C THR A 44 -10.42 16.57 11.81
N ALA A 45 -9.92 17.70 12.33
CA ALA A 45 -9.00 17.72 13.46
C ALA A 45 -9.56 16.97 14.69
N HIS A 46 -10.87 17.10 14.96
CA HIS A 46 -11.54 16.37 16.02
C HIS A 46 -11.44 14.83 15.83
N SER A 47 -11.50 14.34 14.59
CA SER A 47 -11.41 12.91 14.32
C SER A 47 -9.97 12.36 14.41
N LEU A 48 -8.96 13.21 14.14
CA LEU A 48 -7.55 12.87 14.20
C LEU A 48 -6.97 12.96 15.62
N ALA A 49 -7.43 13.93 16.41
CA ALA A 49 -6.98 14.15 17.79
C ALA A 49 -6.92 12.88 18.65
N PRO A 50 -7.95 12.01 18.70
CA PRO A 50 -7.86 10.78 19.48
C PRO A 50 -6.83 9.80 18.91
N GLN A 51 -6.64 9.74 17.59
CA GLN A 51 -5.66 8.85 16.97
C GLN A 51 -4.22 9.28 17.24
N LEU A 52 -3.95 10.59 17.11
CA LEU A 52 -2.65 11.19 17.44
C LEU A 52 -2.33 11.05 18.92
N LYS A 53 -3.35 11.22 19.79
CA LYS A 53 -3.19 11.00 21.21
C LYS A 53 -2.79 9.55 21.51
N THR A 54 -3.52 8.56 20.99
CA THR A 54 -3.17 7.14 21.18
C THR A 54 -1.75 6.84 20.71
N LEU A 55 -1.35 7.30 19.53
CA LEU A 55 0.00 7.05 19.01
C LEU A 55 1.11 7.71 19.86
N ARG A 56 0.81 8.84 20.50
CA ARG A 56 1.74 9.54 21.39
C ARG A 56 1.80 8.88 22.77
N ASP A 57 0.66 8.46 23.31
CA ASP A 57 0.57 7.78 24.60
C ASP A 57 1.32 6.42 24.55
N GLU A 58 1.43 5.83 23.36
CA GLU A 58 2.21 4.61 23.06
C GLU A 58 3.65 4.89 22.57
N GLU A 59 4.11 6.15 22.70
CA GLU A 59 5.47 6.60 22.36
C GLU A 59 5.92 6.32 20.91
N LEU A 60 4.98 6.16 19.97
CA LEU A 60 5.29 5.98 18.55
C LEU A 60 5.54 7.30 17.82
N ILE A 61 4.90 8.36 18.30
CA ILE A 61 5.03 9.72 17.75
C ILE A 61 5.27 10.73 18.86
N VAL A 62 5.87 11.87 18.50
CA VAL A 62 6.11 13.01 19.38
C VAL A 62 5.66 14.30 18.68
N LEU A 63 5.19 15.28 19.45
CA LEU A 63 4.89 16.62 18.97
C LEU A 63 6.05 17.54 19.38
N LYS A 64 6.76 18.10 18.40
CA LYS A 64 7.83 19.09 18.61
C LYS A 64 7.53 20.32 17.76
N ASP A 65 7.54 21.50 18.38
CA ASP A 65 7.33 22.78 17.68
C ASP A 65 6.07 22.82 16.79
N GLY A 66 5.00 22.17 17.24
CA GLY A 66 3.73 22.08 16.49
C GLY A 66 3.70 21.06 15.35
N VAL A 67 4.78 20.29 15.16
CA VAL A 67 4.94 19.25 14.14
C VAL A 67 5.00 17.87 14.80
N TYR A 68 4.18 16.93 14.33
CA TYR A 68 4.27 15.54 14.72
C TYR A 68 5.39 14.84 13.97
N GLU A 69 6.18 14.03 14.68
CA GLU A 69 7.30 13.26 14.15
C GLU A 69 7.26 11.83 14.71
N LEU A 70 7.88 10.87 14.02
CA LEU A 70 8.10 9.54 14.57
C LEU A 70 9.15 9.61 15.69
N THR A 71 8.98 8.77 16.71
CA THR A 71 10.08 8.45 17.63
C THR A 71 11.05 7.45 16.99
N ASN A 72 12.16 7.14 17.66
CA ASN A 72 13.07 6.08 17.20
C ASN A 72 12.35 4.73 17.04
N ILE A 73 11.47 4.39 17.99
CA ILE A 73 10.65 3.18 17.92
C ILE A 73 9.63 3.28 16.79
N GLY A 74 8.97 4.42 16.64
CA GLY A 74 8.07 4.68 15.51
C GLY A 74 8.75 4.49 14.15
N HIS A 75 9.99 4.96 13.99
CA HIS A 75 10.78 4.77 12.77
C HIS A 75 11.09 3.29 12.49
N ILE A 76 11.53 2.53 13.50
CA ILE A 76 11.78 1.09 13.35
C ILE A 76 10.49 0.39 12.92
N LEU A 77 9.38 0.71 13.57
CA LEU A 77 8.09 0.09 13.29
C LEU A 77 7.61 0.38 11.87
N VAL A 78 7.55 1.66 11.49
CA VAL A 78 7.13 2.08 10.15
C VAL A 78 8.01 1.44 9.08
N LYS A 79 9.34 1.41 9.25
CA LYS A 79 10.25 0.81 8.27
C LYS A 79 9.97 -0.68 8.03
N ASN A 80 9.62 -1.43 9.07
CA ASN A 80 9.32 -2.86 8.95
C ASN A 80 7.89 -3.13 8.46
N MET A 81 6.94 -2.26 8.78
CA MET A 81 5.55 -2.42 8.38
C MET A 81 5.25 -1.90 6.98
N TYR A 82 6.01 -0.91 6.51
CA TYR A 82 5.81 -0.27 5.21
C TYR A 82 5.79 -1.27 4.03
N PRO A 83 6.74 -2.22 3.90
CA PRO A 83 6.70 -3.22 2.82
C PRO A 83 5.44 -4.09 2.86
N LEU A 84 4.97 -4.44 4.05
CA LEU A 84 3.75 -5.24 4.24
C LEU A 84 2.51 -4.44 3.83
N PHE A 85 2.43 -3.18 4.23
CA PHE A 85 1.29 -2.32 3.86
C PHE A 85 1.24 -2.06 2.36
N GLU A 86 2.36 -1.77 1.68
CA GLU A 86 2.36 -1.63 0.22
C GLU A 86 1.95 -2.93 -0.49
N THR A 87 2.32 -4.08 0.06
CA THR A 87 1.90 -5.39 -0.46
C THR A 87 0.38 -5.56 -0.33
N ILE A 88 -0.17 -5.28 0.86
CA ILE A 88 -1.61 -5.35 1.12
C ILE A 88 -2.37 -4.40 0.19
N GLU A 89 -1.95 -3.13 0.09
CA GLU A 89 -2.57 -2.14 -0.79
C GLU A 89 -2.57 -2.58 -2.26
N THR A 90 -1.46 -3.15 -2.74
CA THR A 90 -1.35 -3.68 -4.11
C THR A 90 -2.35 -4.80 -4.36
N LEU A 91 -2.49 -5.72 -3.42
CA LEU A 91 -3.38 -6.88 -3.55
C LEU A 91 -4.85 -6.51 -3.34
N GLU A 92 -5.15 -5.56 -2.47
CA GLU A 92 -6.53 -5.12 -2.19
C GLU A 92 -7.13 -4.32 -3.35
N LYS A 93 -6.32 -3.52 -4.06
CA LYS A 93 -6.77 -2.65 -5.16
C LYS A 93 -7.62 -3.38 -6.20
N ASP A 94 -7.22 -4.61 -6.56
CA ASP A 94 -8.01 -5.50 -7.43
C ASP A 94 -8.04 -6.92 -6.85
N HIS A 95 -8.56 -7.07 -5.62
CA HIS A 95 -8.53 -8.37 -4.90
C HIS A 95 -9.06 -9.55 -5.72
N ARG A 96 -10.15 -9.38 -6.50
CA ARG A 96 -10.71 -10.47 -7.31
C ARG A 96 -9.72 -10.95 -8.37
N TYR A 97 -8.99 -10.02 -8.98
CA TYR A 97 -7.97 -10.35 -9.96
C TYR A 97 -6.85 -11.15 -9.29
N TRP A 98 -6.24 -10.63 -8.24
CA TRP A 98 -5.10 -11.28 -7.59
C TRP A 98 -5.45 -12.66 -7.00
N PHE A 99 -6.63 -12.81 -6.42
CA PHE A 99 -7.04 -14.03 -5.71
C PHE A 99 -7.62 -15.11 -6.64
N SER A 100 -8.00 -14.76 -7.88
CA SER A 100 -8.55 -15.74 -8.85
C SER A 100 -7.49 -16.36 -9.75
N ARG A 101 -6.24 -15.86 -9.74
CA ARG A 101 -5.18 -16.26 -10.66
C ARG A 101 -4.22 -17.25 -10.00
N ASN A 102 -3.69 -18.18 -10.81
CA ASN A 102 -2.58 -19.00 -10.35
C ASN A 102 -1.28 -18.17 -10.34
N LEU A 103 -0.85 -17.76 -9.15
CA LEU A 103 0.37 -16.98 -8.97
C LEU A 103 1.63 -17.86 -8.85
N SER A 104 1.52 -19.19 -8.81
CA SER A 104 2.68 -20.10 -8.66
C SER A 104 3.61 -20.10 -9.88
N VAL A 105 3.13 -19.58 -11.01
CA VAL A 105 3.91 -19.44 -12.25
C VAL A 105 4.87 -18.25 -12.22
N ILE A 106 4.70 -17.34 -11.26
CA ILE A 106 5.57 -16.16 -11.11
C ILE A 106 6.80 -16.56 -10.29
N PRO A 107 8.02 -16.25 -10.75
CA PRO A 107 9.25 -16.46 -9.99
C PRO A 107 9.16 -15.89 -8.57
N GLY A 108 9.65 -16.64 -7.58
CA GLY A 108 9.51 -16.30 -6.16
C GLY A 108 10.09 -14.93 -5.81
N ASP A 109 11.23 -14.58 -6.40
CA ASP A 109 11.88 -13.28 -6.23
C ASP A 109 11.05 -12.11 -6.75
N LEU A 110 10.23 -12.31 -7.80
CA LEU A 110 9.29 -11.31 -8.29
C LEU A 110 8.04 -11.23 -7.41
N MET A 111 7.58 -12.37 -6.88
CA MET A 111 6.43 -12.43 -5.98
C MET A 111 6.72 -11.67 -4.66
N GLU A 112 7.91 -11.82 -4.11
CA GLU A 112 8.36 -11.07 -2.92
C GLU A 112 8.41 -9.55 -3.15
N ARG A 113 8.44 -9.13 -4.41
CA ARG A 113 8.53 -7.74 -4.85
C ARG A 113 7.22 -7.21 -5.43
N VAL A 114 6.09 -7.90 -5.21
CA VAL A 114 4.78 -7.51 -5.76
C VAL A 114 4.39 -6.07 -5.43
N ARG A 115 4.78 -5.56 -4.26
CA ARG A 115 4.58 -4.15 -3.87
C ARG A 115 5.21 -3.13 -4.82
N GLU A 116 6.25 -3.52 -5.56
CA GLU A 116 6.97 -2.66 -6.51
C GLU A 116 6.16 -2.39 -7.79
N ILE A 117 5.06 -3.12 -8.02
CA ILE A 117 4.09 -2.79 -9.06
C ILE A 117 3.55 -1.35 -8.86
N GLY A 118 3.43 -0.93 -7.60
CA GLY A 118 3.00 0.42 -7.24
C GLY A 118 1.62 0.76 -7.80
N ASN A 119 1.47 1.94 -8.39
CA ASN A 119 0.20 2.39 -8.92
C ASN A 119 -0.05 1.82 -10.32
N TYR A 120 -0.86 0.77 -10.41
CA TYR A 120 -1.26 0.15 -11.68
C TYR A 120 -2.74 0.38 -12.01
N LYS A 121 -3.16 0.06 -13.24
CA LYS A 121 -4.57 0.03 -13.64
C LYS A 121 -4.85 -1.34 -14.25
N LEU A 122 -5.88 -2.02 -13.77
CA LEU A 122 -6.35 -3.26 -14.38
C LEU A 122 -7.14 -2.91 -15.65
N LEU A 123 -6.72 -3.48 -16.77
CA LEU A 123 -7.40 -3.35 -18.05
C LEU A 123 -7.96 -4.73 -18.44
N GLU A 124 -9.27 -4.88 -18.34
CA GLU A 124 -9.98 -6.09 -18.78
C GLU A 124 -10.61 -5.82 -20.15
N TYR A 125 -10.27 -6.65 -21.14
CA TYR A 125 -10.83 -6.59 -22.49
C TYR A 125 -11.51 -7.90 -22.82
N ASP A 126 -12.67 -7.83 -23.47
CA ASP A 126 -13.23 -9.01 -24.12
C ASP A 126 -12.33 -9.38 -25.31
N ILE A 127 -11.66 -10.52 -25.18
CA ILE A 127 -10.73 -11.03 -26.20
C ILE A 127 -11.46 -11.22 -27.54
N SER A 128 -12.76 -11.50 -27.52
CA SER A 128 -13.54 -11.68 -28.74
C SER A 128 -13.79 -10.37 -29.50
N GLU A 129 -13.80 -9.23 -28.82
CA GLU A 129 -14.09 -7.92 -29.42
C GLU A 129 -12.81 -7.12 -29.75
N TYR A 130 -11.75 -7.26 -28.94
CA TYR A 130 -10.56 -6.38 -28.99
C TYR A 130 -9.25 -7.11 -29.30
N MET A 131 -9.29 -8.33 -29.86
CA MET A 131 -8.09 -9.17 -30.05
C MET A 131 -6.94 -8.48 -30.81
N PHE A 132 -7.26 -7.50 -31.65
CA PHE A 132 -6.30 -6.76 -32.48
C PHE A 132 -6.21 -5.26 -32.15
N ASP A 133 -7.03 -4.79 -31.21
CA ASP A 133 -7.08 -3.37 -30.87
C ASP A 133 -6.06 -3.05 -29.78
N VAL A 134 -5.25 -2.02 -30.03
CA VAL A 134 -4.36 -1.47 -29.02
C VAL A 134 -5.15 -0.45 -28.21
N PRO A 135 -5.28 -0.62 -26.88
CA PRO A 135 -5.97 0.35 -26.04
C PRO A 135 -5.40 1.75 -26.23
N ALA A 136 -6.27 2.75 -26.41
CA ALA A 136 -5.84 4.14 -26.62
C ALA A 136 -4.92 4.62 -25.48
N GLU A 137 -5.25 4.28 -24.24
CA GLU A 137 -4.44 4.60 -23.06
C GLU A 137 -3.04 3.96 -23.11
N PHE A 138 -2.92 2.74 -23.62
CA PHE A 138 -1.61 2.12 -23.85
C PHE A 138 -0.82 2.89 -24.90
N SER A 139 -1.42 3.17 -26.07
CA SER A 139 -0.76 3.89 -27.16
C SER A 139 -0.29 5.29 -26.74
N ASP A 140 -1.14 6.03 -26.02
CA ASP A 140 -0.84 7.37 -25.55
C ASP A 140 0.26 7.40 -24.49
N ASN A 141 0.23 6.46 -23.54
CA ASN A 141 1.28 6.36 -22.53
C ASN A 141 2.60 5.91 -23.15
N PHE A 142 2.57 4.96 -24.10
CA PHE A 142 3.75 4.49 -24.80
C PHE A 142 4.47 5.62 -25.55
N LYS A 143 3.72 6.46 -26.28
CA LYS A 143 4.26 7.63 -27.00
C LYS A 143 4.91 8.66 -26.07
N LYS A 144 4.39 8.83 -24.85
CA LYS A 144 4.89 9.77 -23.84
C LYS A 144 6.07 9.21 -23.03
N SER A 145 6.30 7.90 -23.10
CA SER A 145 7.27 7.23 -22.23
C SER A 145 8.70 7.42 -22.74
N LYS A 146 9.62 7.70 -21.81
CA LYS A 146 11.06 7.75 -22.11
C LYS A 146 11.67 6.37 -22.32
N TYR A 147 11.09 5.36 -21.68
CA TYR A 147 11.51 3.96 -21.75
C TYR A 147 10.27 3.06 -21.81
N ALA A 148 10.35 1.99 -22.58
CA ALA A 148 9.33 0.95 -22.64
C ALA A 148 9.98 -0.41 -22.41
N MET A 149 9.36 -1.23 -21.57
CA MET A 149 9.77 -2.61 -21.28
C MET A 149 8.54 -3.50 -21.43
N CYS A 150 8.72 -4.68 -22.02
CA CYS A 150 7.65 -5.63 -22.26
C CYS A 150 8.06 -7.00 -21.75
N LEU A 151 7.17 -7.65 -21.00
CA LEU A 151 7.29 -9.05 -20.61
C LEU A 151 6.18 -9.81 -21.35
N LEU A 152 6.56 -10.76 -22.19
CA LEU A 152 5.64 -11.52 -23.02
C LEU A 152 5.68 -12.99 -22.62
N SER A 153 4.51 -13.58 -22.39
CA SER A 153 4.38 -15.04 -22.30
C SER A 153 4.45 -15.61 -23.72
N VAL A 154 5.46 -16.42 -24.00
CA VAL A 154 5.60 -17.11 -25.29
C VAL A 154 5.06 -18.53 -25.16
N TYR A 155 3.95 -18.80 -25.84
CA TYR A 155 3.43 -20.15 -25.98
C TYR A 155 3.99 -20.77 -27.26
N HIS A 156 5.07 -21.55 -27.14
CA HIS A 156 5.60 -22.35 -28.25
C HIS A 156 5.27 -23.83 -28.02
N PRO A 157 4.80 -24.58 -29.04
CA PRO A 157 4.46 -26.01 -28.91
C PRO A 157 5.60 -26.92 -28.43
N ILE A 158 6.84 -26.44 -28.39
CA ILE A 158 8.00 -27.18 -27.89
C ILE A 158 8.06 -27.14 -26.35
N TYR A 159 7.40 -26.16 -25.70
CA TYR A 159 7.44 -25.96 -24.25
C TYR A 159 6.18 -26.48 -23.53
N THR A 160 5.39 -27.35 -24.16
CA THR A 160 4.13 -27.89 -23.60
C THR A 160 4.32 -28.97 -22.53
N GLU A 161 5.56 -29.33 -22.18
CA GLU A 161 5.89 -30.37 -21.19
C GLU A 161 6.52 -29.83 -19.89
N MET A 162 6.46 -28.53 -19.61
CA MET A 162 6.92 -27.95 -18.34
C MET A 162 5.79 -27.78 -17.32
#